data_AF-A0A957CL28-F1
#
_entry.id   AF-A0A957CL28-F1
#
_cell.length_a   1.000
_cell.length_b   1.000
_cell.length_c   1.000
_cell.angle_alpha   90.00
_cell.angle_beta   90.00
_cell.angle_gamma   90.00
#
_symmetry.space_group_name_H-M   'P 1'
#
loop_
_entity.id
_entity.type
_entity.pdbx_description
1 polymer ?
#
loop_
_entity_poly.entity_id
_entity_poly.type
_entity_poly.pdbx_seq_one_letter_code
_entity_poly.pdbx_strand_id
1 'polypeptide(L)'
;MFVSLLITIVGSILVTWLLPIAIKSKPPYGVAVDIGVGTLVGIIWVVLTYQYLAPMIGLTGWLRLVGSALDAIGFAAVMLWILRRIKA
;
A
#
# COMPACT_ATOMS: atom_id res chain seq x y z
N MET A 1 6.81 -4.79 14.12
CA MET A 1 5.45 -4.99 13.58
C MET A 1 4.58 -3.75 13.72
N PHE A 2 4.30 -3.24 14.93
CA PHE A 2 3.48 -2.03 15.13
C PHE A 2 3.98 -0.81 14.34
N VAL A 3 5.30 -0.59 14.34
CA VAL A 3 5.95 0.47 13.55
C VAL A 3 5.74 0.29 12.04
N SER A 4 5.81 -0.95 11.52
CA SER A 4 5.57 -1.23 10.08
C SER A 4 4.11 -0.95 9.69
N LEU A 5 3.18 -1.30 10.58
CA LEU A 5 1.76 -1.02 10.42
C LEU A 5 1.49 0.48 10.32
N LEU A 6 2.05 1.28 11.22
CA LEU A 6 1.94 2.74 11.17
C LEU A 6 2.52 3.33 9.88
N ILE A 7 3.73 2.90 9.49
CA ILE A 7 4.37 3.37 8.25
C ILE A 7 3.51 3.00 7.04
N THR A 8 2.92 1.81 7.03
CA THR A 8 2.07 1.35 5.93
C THR A 8 0.75 2.11 5.88
N ILE A 9 0.11 2.37 7.02
CA ILE A 9 -1.14 3.15 7.05
C ILE A 9 -0.87 4.56 6.54
N VAL A 10 0.14 5.24 7.08
CA VAL A 10 0.51 6.60 6.65
C VAL A 10 0.95 6.62 5.18
N GLY A 11 1.78 5.67 4.78
CA GLY A 11 2.28 5.54 3.42
C GLY A 11 1.19 5.22 2.40
N SER A 12 0.28 4.31 2.70
CA SER A 12 -0.86 3.97 1.83
C SER A 12 -1.83 5.13 1.70
N ILE A 13 -2.11 5.87 2.78
CA ILE A 13 -2.94 7.08 2.72
C ILE A 13 -2.26 8.14 1.86
N LEU A 14 -0.96 8.37 2.08
CA LEU A 14 -0.19 9.33 1.28
C LEU A 14 -0.17 8.94 -0.19
N VAL A 15 0.08 7.68 -0.53
CA VAL A 15 0.09 7.21 -1.93
C VAL A 15 -1.31 7.27 -2.55
N THR A 16 -2.35 6.82 -1.84
CA THR A 16 -3.72 6.91 -2.35
C THR A 16 -4.21 8.32 -2.58
N TRP A 17 -3.63 9.31 -1.89
CA TRP A 17 -3.94 10.72 -2.10
C TRP A 17 -3.01 11.42 -3.11
N LEU A 18 -1.69 11.21 -3.02
CA LEU A 18 -0.67 11.86 -3.87
C LEU A 18 -0.63 11.27 -5.28
N LEU A 19 -0.79 9.95 -5.45
CA LEU A 19 -0.69 9.30 -6.75
C LEU A 19 -1.77 9.78 -7.75
N PRO A 20 -3.06 9.95 -7.37
CA PRO A 20 -4.05 10.60 -8.21
C PRO A 20 -3.68 12.04 -8.59
N ILE A 21 -3.16 12.82 -7.64
CA ILE A 21 -2.78 14.23 -7.86
C ILE A 21 -1.61 14.30 -8.84
N ALA A 22 -0.57 13.50 -8.65
CA ALA A 22 0.60 13.45 -9.51
C ALA A 22 0.27 13.03 -10.95
N ILE A 23 -0.69 12.11 -11.12
CA ILE A 23 -1.10 11.58 -12.42
C ILE A 23 -2.28 12.39 -13.02
N LYS A 24 -2.76 13.45 -12.35
CA LYS A 24 -3.96 14.23 -12.73
C LYS A 24 -5.18 13.34 -13.01
N SER A 25 -5.32 12.25 -12.26
CA SER A 25 -6.40 11.27 -12.46
C SER A 25 -7.56 11.58 -11.52
N LYS A 26 -8.79 11.57 -12.05
CA LYS A 26 -9.99 11.63 -11.22
C LYS A 26 -10.20 10.29 -10.51
N PRO A 27 -10.54 10.27 -9.21
CA PRO A 27 -10.81 9.04 -8.48
C PRO A 27 -12.09 8.39 -9.03
N PRO A 28 -12.06 7.12 -9.48
CA PRO A 28 -13.17 6.49 -10.18
C PRO A 28 -14.40 6.26 -9.29
N TYR A 29 -14.20 5.99 -8.00
CA TYR A 29 -15.27 5.72 -7.03
C TYR A 29 -15.33 6.76 -5.89
N GLY A 30 -14.58 7.86 -6.02
CA GLY A 30 -14.41 8.88 -4.98
C GLY A 30 -13.19 8.63 -4.09
N VAL A 31 -12.64 9.71 -3.53
CA VAL A 31 -11.37 9.69 -2.75
C VAL A 31 -11.45 8.75 -1.54
N ALA A 32 -12.62 8.67 -0.88
CA ALA A 32 -12.81 7.81 0.28
C ALA A 32 -12.69 6.32 -0.06
N VAL A 33 -13.15 5.89 -1.25
CA VAL A 33 -13.05 4.49 -1.70
C VAL A 33 -11.61 4.16 -2.08
N ASP A 34 -10.93 5.06 -2.80
CA ASP A 34 -9.52 4.88 -3.16
C ASP A 34 -8.62 4.74 -1.91
N ILE A 35 -8.81 5.60 -0.91
CA ILE A 35 -8.10 5.53 0.38
C ILE A 35 -8.50 4.26 1.14
N GLY A 36 -9.78 3.94 1.21
CA GLY A 36 -10.28 2.76 1.92
C GLY A 36 -9.69 1.46 1.37
N VAL A 37 -9.74 1.27 0.05
CA VAL A 37 -9.21 0.08 -0.61
C VAL A 37 -7.69 0.01 -0.48
N GLY A 38 -6.97 1.11 -0.74
CA GLY A 38 -5.51 1.10 -0.64
C GLY A 38 -5.01 0.88 0.80
N THR A 39 -5.74 1.37 1.80
CA THR A 39 -5.40 1.16 3.22
C THR A 39 -5.70 -0.26 3.66
N LEU A 40 -6.88 -0.81 3.33
CA LEU A 40 -7.25 -2.20 3.64
C LEU A 40 -6.28 -3.20 3.01
N VAL A 41 -6.00 -3.02 1.71
CA VAL A 41 -5.07 -3.89 0.99
C VAL A 41 -3.66 -3.74 1.54
N GLY A 42 -3.20 -2.50 1.80
CA GLY A 42 -1.89 -2.26 2.39
C GLY A 42 -1.72 -2.93 3.75
N ILE A 43 -2.74 -2.88 4.62
CA ILE A 43 -2.71 -3.55 5.93
C ILE A 43 -2.61 -5.08 5.78
N ILE A 44 -3.44 -5.67 4.91
CA ILE A 44 -3.42 -7.12 4.69
C ILE A 44 -2.06 -7.54 4.11
N TRP A 45 -1.55 -6.78 3.14
CA TRP A 45 -0.29 -7.08 2.47
C TRP A 45 0.92 -6.91 3.39
N VAL A 46 0.97 -5.88 4.24
CA VAL A 46 2.09 -5.69 5.17
C VAL A 46 2.15 -6.80 6.22
N VAL A 47 1.00 -7.31 6.67
CA VAL A 47 0.97 -8.43 7.60
C VAL A 47 1.52 -9.68 6.92
N LEU A 48 1.06 -10.00 5.72
CA LEU A 48 1.54 -11.15 4.93
C LEU A 48 3.04 -11.04 4.62
N THR A 49 3.48 -9.90 4.11
CA THR A 49 4.90 -9.69 3.78
C THR A 49 5.78 -9.70 5.02
N TYR A 50 5.39 -9.02 6.09
CA TYR A 50 6.19 -8.96 7.30
C TYR A 50 6.28 -10.32 7.98
N GLN A 51 5.20 -11.10 8.09
CA GLN A 51 5.21 -12.40 8.77
C GLN A 51 5.81 -13.52 7.92
N TYR A 52 5.52 -13.57 6.62
CA TYR A 52 5.84 -14.73 5.79
C TYR A 52 6.91 -14.40 4.74
N LEU A 53 6.69 -13.44 3.85
CA LEU A 53 7.59 -13.23 2.71
C LEU A 53 8.96 -12.73 3.15
N ALA A 54 9.02 -11.70 3.99
CA ALA A 54 10.26 -11.08 4.40
C ALA A 54 11.24 -12.05 5.11
N PRO A 55 10.81 -12.92 6.06
CA PRO A 55 11.70 -13.96 6.57
C PRO A 55 12.04 -15.06 5.55
N MET A 56 11.15 -15.38 4.61
CA MET A 56 11.44 -16.35 3.53
C MET A 56 12.55 -15.87 2.60
N ILE A 57 12.64 -14.56 2.33
CA ILE A 57 13.72 -13.97 1.52
C ILE A 57 14.93 -13.52 2.37
N GLY A 58 14.99 -13.90 3.64
CA GLY A 58 16.13 -13.61 4.53
C GLY A 58 16.23 -12.15 5.00
N LEU A 59 15.20 -11.32 4.82
CA LEU A 59 15.20 -9.95 5.35
C LEU A 59 15.04 -9.96 6.87
N THR A 60 15.99 -9.32 7.56
CA THR A 60 16.01 -9.22 9.02
C THR A 60 16.12 -7.75 9.48
N GLY A 61 15.82 -7.51 10.76
CA GLY A 61 15.96 -6.18 11.37
C GLY A 61 15.15 -5.08 10.69
N TRP A 62 15.79 -3.93 10.44
CA TRP A 62 15.18 -2.76 9.81
C TRP A 62 14.83 -2.96 8.33
N LEU A 63 15.57 -3.81 7.62
CA LEU A 63 15.29 -4.19 6.22
C LEU A 63 13.95 -4.93 6.09
N ARG A 64 13.63 -5.80 7.07
CA ARG A 64 12.32 -6.45 7.15
C ARG A 64 11.18 -5.43 7.30
N LEU A 65 11.39 -4.41 8.12
CA LEU A 65 10.41 -3.34 8.33
C LEU A 65 10.21 -2.53 7.04
N VAL A 66 11.28 -1.97 6.48
CA VAL A 66 11.21 -1.09 5.31
C VAL A 66 10.73 -1.85 4.07
N GLY A 67 11.24 -3.07 3.85
CA GLY A 67 10.83 -3.90 2.71
C GLY A 67 9.35 -4.24 2.74
N SER A 68 8.82 -4.71 3.88
CA SER A 68 7.40 -5.01 4.00
C SER A 68 6.50 -3.78 3.82
N ALA A 69 6.90 -2.63 4.35
CA ALA A 69 6.13 -1.40 4.25
C ALA A 69 6.12 -0.85 2.81
N LEU A 70 7.29 -0.78 2.16
CA LEU A 70 7.39 -0.32 0.77
C LEU A 70 6.63 -1.24 -0.19
N ASP A 71 6.71 -2.55 0.02
CA ASP A 71 5.99 -3.51 -0.83
C ASP A 71 4.47 -3.36 -0.67
N ALA A 72 3.98 -3.20 0.57
CA ALA A 72 2.56 -2.94 0.83
C ALA A 72 2.07 -1.60 0.24
N ILE A 73 2.87 -0.55 0.32
CA ILE A 73 2.58 0.75 -0.30
C ILE A 73 2.55 0.64 -1.83
N GLY A 74 3.52 -0.08 -2.41
CA GLY A 74 3.56 -0.37 -3.84
C GLY A 74 2.33 -1.15 -4.29
N PHE A 75 1.91 -2.16 -3.51
CA PHE A 75 0.73 -2.95 -3.81
C PHE A 75 -0.57 -2.12 -3.74
N ALA A 76 -0.67 -1.18 -2.79
CA ALA A 76 -1.77 -0.22 -2.74
C ALA A 76 -1.81 0.67 -4.00
N ALA A 77 -0.66 1.11 -4.51
CA ALA A 77 -0.59 1.86 -5.78
C ALA A 77 -1.06 1.02 -6.98
N VAL A 78 -0.68 -0.26 -7.03
CA VAL A 78 -1.12 -1.20 -8.07
C VAL A 78 -2.65 -1.38 -8.01
N MET A 79 -3.24 -1.48 -6.82
CA MET A 79 -4.69 -1.59 -6.69
C MET A 79 -5.43 -0.34 -7.18
N LEU A 80 -4.92 0.86 -6.91
CA LEU A 80 -5.49 2.08 -7.50
C LEU A 80 -5.41 2.06 -9.02
N TRP A 81 -4.31 1.58 -9.58
CA TRP A 81 -4.16 1.44 -11.02
C TRP A 81 -5.18 0.45 -11.61
N ILE A 82 -5.40 -0.70 -10.94
CA ILE A 82 -6.42 -1.69 -11.33
C ILE A 82 -7.83 -1.10 -11.25
N LEU A 83 -8.18 -0.42 -10.16
CA LEU A 83 -9.49 0.23 -10.00
C LEU A 83 -9.78 1.23 -11.13
N ARG A 84 -8.75 1.91 -11.62
CA ARG A 84 -8.87 2.82 -12.77
C ARG A 84 -9.00 2.08 -14.10
N ARG A 85 -8.33 0.94 -14.28
CA ARG A 85 -8.44 0.10 -15.49
C ARG A 85 -9.80 -0.57 -15.65
N ILE A 86 -10.47 -0.92 -14.56
CA ILE A 86 -11.79 -1.56 -14.60
C ILE A 86 -12.89 -0.58 -15.04
N LYS A 87 -12.72 0.71 -14.74
CA LYS A 87 -13.74 1.74 -14.99
C LYS A 87 -13.43 2.66 -16.18
N ALA A 88 -12.26 2.51 -16.81
CA ALA A 88 -11.87 3.23 -18.03
C ALA A 88 -12.44 2.55 -19.27
#